data_AF-A0AAU5P5R5-F1
#
_entry.id   AF-A0AAU5P5R5-F1
#
_cell.length_a   1.000
_cell.length_b   1.000
_cell.length_c   1.000
_cell.angle_alpha   90.00
_cell.angle_beta   90.00
_cell.angle_gamma   90.00
#
_symmetry.space_group_name_H-M   'P 1'
#
loop_
_entity.id
_entity.type
_entity.pdbx_description
1 polymer ?
#
loop_
_entity_poly.entity_id
_entity_poly.type
_entity_poly.pdbx_seq_one_letter_code
_entity_poly.pdbx_strand_id
1 'polypeptide(L)'
;MGARVQLDEVVGSISEDGRDAYVRLLALRQGKRWVLHDCWVLVGAEPPGWVETEWMYERYAFVAGRVAAADLALLCSDSACNPMTVGSLTVWSPGAATTATVERRPGYSRLDRPQLTFPVVEYTLSPFDQTDRQPPPMMLVGAGGAPSFPEPDSAWRAFFEGDFSLTGRSSPSSDLAVVRIADRAAWIAGVHITATELTVTVEGDAVQGTDLELYGVEERTVRPLDAAGPVTIALADGLPTHAWLWLKRGTDWLDYRSIDPSSVWTDQAGRAGVEIDLPVDPVAAVEALIASGEGPRLEFKQMLPNRDARRTLKTVVAFAMGDGGSIVFGINRDEVTITGIAEDKPSTQMRDELGNLLRSTVQPTPEFEIKEYRLDGKLILVLDVLPGQSPPYGLVTPGARDKPLEYFVRRGSNTYGAQPYELRSAVLRNGGTTEDFSTRRW
;
A
#
# COMPACT_ATOMS: atom_id res chain seq x y z
N MET A 1 21.01 0.30 9.88
CA MET A 1 22.32 -0.39 9.73
C MET A 1 22.55 -1.11 11.04
N GLY A 2 22.23 -2.39 11.05
CA GLY A 2 22.16 -3.20 12.27
C GLY A 2 23.50 -3.41 12.96
N ALA A 3 23.45 -3.68 14.27
CA ALA A 3 24.61 -4.05 15.06
C ALA A 3 24.99 -5.51 14.77
N ARG A 4 26.28 -5.85 14.77
CA ARG A 4 26.71 -7.24 14.58
C ARG A 4 26.48 -8.05 15.86
N VAL A 5 25.94 -9.26 15.72
CA VAL A 5 25.67 -10.20 16.82
C VAL A 5 26.25 -11.58 16.55
N GLN A 6 26.38 -12.39 17.60
CA GLN A 6 26.85 -13.78 17.48
C GLN A 6 25.70 -14.68 17.03
N LEU A 7 26.01 -15.73 16.25
CA LEU A 7 24.98 -16.64 15.73
C LEU A 7 24.26 -17.42 16.85
N ASP A 8 24.97 -17.78 17.92
CA ASP A 8 24.38 -18.46 19.08
C ASP A 8 23.31 -17.59 19.77
N GLU A 9 23.48 -16.27 19.77
CA GLU A 9 22.50 -15.31 20.31
C GLU A 9 21.23 -15.29 19.45
N VAL A 10 21.39 -15.37 18.13
CA VAL A 10 20.26 -15.46 17.19
C VAL A 10 19.50 -16.77 17.41
N VAL A 11 20.21 -17.90 17.51
CA VAL A 11 19.59 -19.22 17.76
C VAL A 11 18.84 -19.23 19.10
N GLY A 12 19.43 -18.68 20.15
CA GLY A 12 18.79 -18.49 21.45
C GLY A 12 17.49 -17.70 21.31
N SER A 13 17.56 -16.51 20.71
CA SER A 13 16.41 -15.63 20.52
C SER A 13 15.27 -16.27 19.72
N ILE A 14 15.60 -17.02 18.66
CA ILE A 14 14.61 -17.72 17.82
C ILE A 14 13.95 -18.86 18.58
N SER A 15 14.74 -19.64 19.31
CA SER A 15 14.27 -20.87 19.97
C SER A 15 13.57 -20.61 21.31
N GLU A 16 13.64 -19.38 21.81
CA GLU A 16 12.91 -18.94 22.99
C GLU A 16 11.39 -19.13 22.80
N ASP A 17 10.78 -19.69 23.85
CA ASP A 17 9.33 -19.86 24.04
C ASP A 17 8.62 -20.87 23.13
N GLY A 18 9.34 -21.70 22.36
CA GLY A 18 8.76 -22.80 21.58
C GLY A 18 7.70 -22.35 20.55
N ARG A 19 7.83 -21.12 20.06
CA ARG A 19 6.89 -20.47 19.14
C ARG A 19 6.91 -21.12 17.76
N ASP A 20 5.79 -21.04 17.07
CA ASP A 20 5.77 -21.35 15.63
C ASP A 20 6.41 -20.21 14.84
N ALA A 21 6.99 -20.59 13.70
CA ALA A 21 7.57 -19.67 12.74
C ALA A 21 6.89 -19.81 11.38
N TYR A 22 6.62 -18.66 10.76
CA TYR A 22 6.07 -18.55 9.42
C TYR A 22 7.20 -18.26 8.44
N VAL A 23 7.37 -19.13 7.45
CA VAL A 23 8.55 -19.12 6.58
C VAL A 23 8.10 -18.97 5.13
N ARG A 24 8.64 -17.96 4.44
CA ARG A 24 8.66 -17.89 2.97
C ARG A 24 10.07 -18.18 2.51
N LEU A 25 10.25 -19.20 1.69
CA LEU A 25 11.55 -19.57 1.17
C LEU A 25 11.55 -19.72 -0.35
N LEU A 26 12.71 -19.44 -0.91
CA LEU A 26 13.11 -19.82 -2.26
C LEU A 26 14.20 -20.89 -2.14
N ALA A 27 13.97 -22.04 -2.76
CA ALA A 27 14.95 -23.11 -2.88
C ALA A 27 15.28 -23.40 -4.35
N LEU A 28 16.56 -23.72 -4.60
CA LEU A 28 17.06 -24.12 -5.91
C LEU A 28 17.39 -25.61 -5.93
N ARG A 29 17.08 -26.26 -7.04
CA ARG A 29 17.35 -27.68 -7.23
C ARG A 29 18.84 -27.92 -7.51
N GLN A 30 19.49 -28.69 -6.63
CA GLN A 30 20.88 -29.15 -6.80
C GLN A 30 20.91 -30.69 -6.77
N GLY A 31 20.99 -31.30 -7.94
CA GLY A 31 20.88 -32.75 -8.09
C GLY A 31 19.52 -33.28 -7.61
N LYS A 32 19.51 -34.06 -6.52
CA LYS A 32 18.30 -34.61 -5.90
C LYS A 32 17.80 -33.81 -4.69
N ARG A 33 18.47 -32.71 -4.33
CA ARG A 33 18.16 -31.90 -3.13
C ARG A 33 17.65 -30.52 -3.51
N TRP A 34 16.88 -29.93 -2.61
CA TRP A 34 16.44 -28.53 -2.67
C TRP A 34 17.27 -27.71 -1.68
N VAL A 35 18.08 -26.79 -2.18
CA VAL A 35 18.99 -26.01 -1.34
C VAL A 35 18.42 -24.61 -1.17
N LEU A 36 18.39 -24.14 0.08
CA LEU A 36 17.88 -22.82 0.43
C LEU A 36 18.70 -21.73 -0.27
N HIS A 37 18.00 -20.80 -0.89
CA HIS A 37 18.61 -19.66 -1.56
C HIS A 37 18.25 -18.35 -0.87
N ASP A 38 16.96 -18.13 -0.58
CA ASP A 38 16.46 -16.98 0.17
C ASP A 38 15.39 -17.44 1.16
N CYS A 39 15.32 -16.78 2.31
CA CYS A 39 14.45 -17.17 3.41
C CYS A 39 13.99 -15.94 4.19
N TRP A 40 12.69 -15.71 4.23
CA TRP A 40 12.06 -14.74 5.10
C TRP A 40 11.28 -15.47 6.19
N VAL A 41 11.47 -15.07 7.43
CA VAL A 41 10.88 -15.73 8.60
C VAL A 41 10.24 -14.72 9.53
N LEU A 42 9.05 -15.03 10.03
CA LEU A 42 8.43 -14.33 11.15
C LEU A 42 8.13 -15.31 12.29
N VAL A 43 8.65 -15.02 13.49
CA VAL A 43 8.47 -15.83 14.70
C VAL A 43 7.55 -15.10 15.68
N GLY A 44 6.61 -15.83 16.27
CA GLY A 44 5.78 -15.32 17.37
C GLY A 44 4.57 -14.48 16.98
N ALA A 45 4.30 -14.31 15.68
CA ALA A 45 3.08 -13.71 15.14
C ALA A 45 2.79 -14.23 13.72
N GLU A 46 1.52 -14.28 13.35
CA GLU A 46 1.09 -14.60 11.98
C GLU A 46 1.25 -13.39 11.06
N PRO A 47 1.91 -13.54 9.89
CA PRO A 47 2.00 -12.44 8.92
C PRO A 47 0.60 -12.03 8.40
N PRO A 48 0.36 -10.74 8.14
CA PRO A 48 -0.91 -10.30 7.56
C PRO A 48 -1.18 -10.97 6.20
N GLY A 49 -2.40 -11.51 6.03
CA GLY A 49 -2.80 -12.18 4.79
C GLY A 49 -2.02 -13.47 4.51
N TRP A 50 -1.57 -14.17 5.56
CA TRP A 50 -0.82 -15.41 5.41
C TRP A 50 -1.63 -16.50 4.69
N VAL A 51 -1.01 -17.12 3.69
CA VAL A 51 -1.55 -18.25 2.95
C VAL A 51 -0.40 -19.22 2.70
N GLU A 52 -0.56 -20.47 3.14
CA GLU A 52 0.38 -21.53 2.79
C GLU A 52 0.33 -21.77 1.28
N THR A 53 1.48 -21.67 0.63
CA THR A 53 1.57 -21.63 -0.83
C THR A 53 2.80 -22.37 -1.29
N GLU A 54 2.66 -23.21 -2.32
CA GLU A 54 3.77 -23.93 -2.95
C GLU A 54 3.75 -23.70 -4.46
N TRP A 55 4.80 -23.05 -4.98
CA TRP A 55 5.04 -22.92 -6.42
C TRP A 55 6.25 -23.74 -6.82
N MET A 56 5.99 -24.83 -7.54
CA MET A 56 7.01 -25.76 -7.98
C MET A 56 7.33 -25.58 -9.46
N TYR A 57 8.61 -25.49 -9.76
CA TYR A 57 9.18 -25.37 -11.11
C TYR A 57 10.31 -26.39 -11.29
N GLU A 58 10.86 -26.50 -12.50
CA GLU A 58 11.91 -27.47 -12.82
C GLU A 58 13.14 -27.36 -11.89
N ARG A 59 13.59 -26.12 -11.64
CA ARG A 59 14.79 -25.79 -10.85
C ARG A 59 14.51 -24.91 -9.64
N TYR A 60 13.29 -24.40 -9.49
CA TYR A 60 12.90 -23.45 -8.46
C TYR A 60 11.73 -24.00 -7.64
N ALA A 61 11.74 -23.74 -6.35
CA ALA A 61 10.60 -23.98 -5.47
C ALA A 61 10.43 -22.77 -4.56
N PHE A 62 9.22 -22.22 -4.56
CA PHE A 62 8.81 -21.16 -3.62
C PHE A 62 7.80 -21.77 -2.66
N VAL A 63 8.08 -21.68 -1.36
CA VAL A 63 7.24 -22.33 -0.35
C VAL A 63 6.98 -21.37 0.80
N ALA A 64 5.71 -21.25 1.17
CA ALA A 64 5.22 -20.52 2.31
C ALA A 64 4.56 -21.55 3.23
N GLY A 65 5.11 -21.73 4.43
CA GLY A 65 4.58 -22.70 5.39
C GLY A 65 5.01 -22.42 6.83
N ARG A 66 4.51 -23.24 7.75
CA ARG A 66 4.83 -23.15 9.18
C ARG A 66 5.86 -24.20 9.57
N VAL A 67 6.77 -23.82 10.47
CA VAL A 67 7.77 -24.70 11.09
C VAL A 67 7.88 -24.41 12.58
N ALA A 68 8.45 -25.33 13.34
CA ALA A 68 8.85 -25.02 14.72
C ALA A 68 10.03 -24.04 14.68
N ALA A 69 10.04 -23.00 15.53
CA ALA A 69 11.13 -22.04 15.53
C ALA A 69 12.50 -22.71 15.80
N ALA A 70 12.53 -23.81 16.57
CA ALA A 70 13.74 -24.60 16.80
C ALA A 70 14.37 -25.18 15.52
N ASP A 71 13.56 -25.47 14.49
CA ASP A 71 14.06 -26.01 13.22
C ASP A 71 14.86 -24.96 12.43
N LEU A 72 14.66 -23.66 12.71
CA LEU A 72 15.39 -22.55 12.08
C LEU A 72 16.85 -22.46 12.55
N ALA A 73 17.23 -23.15 13.62
CA ALA A 73 18.63 -23.22 14.07
C ALA A 73 19.57 -23.72 12.95
N LEU A 74 19.03 -24.46 11.97
CA LEU A 74 19.75 -24.91 10.78
C LEU A 74 20.37 -23.75 9.98
N LEU A 75 19.78 -22.55 10.04
CA LEU A 75 20.28 -21.36 9.34
C LEU A 75 21.61 -20.85 9.93
N CYS A 76 21.86 -21.16 11.20
CA CYS A 76 22.99 -20.66 11.98
C CYS A 76 24.03 -21.75 12.29
N SER A 77 23.69 -23.03 12.13
CA SER A 77 24.58 -24.14 12.54
C SER A 77 25.37 -24.73 11.37
N ASP A 78 26.65 -25.04 11.60
CA ASP A 78 27.53 -25.81 10.70
C ASP A 78 27.13 -27.29 10.55
N SER A 79 26.01 -27.69 11.15
CA SER A 79 25.45 -29.04 11.02
C SER A 79 24.90 -29.22 9.61
N ALA A 80 25.81 -29.41 8.65
CA ALA A 80 25.60 -29.45 7.20
C ALA A 80 24.65 -30.56 6.69
N CYS A 81 23.83 -31.17 7.55
CA CYS A 81 23.02 -32.34 7.26
C CYS A 81 21.59 -32.32 7.81
N ASN A 82 21.16 -31.31 8.58
CA ASN A 82 19.78 -31.27 9.08
C ASN A 82 18.87 -30.53 8.09
N PRO A 83 17.98 -31.24 7.37
CA PRO A 83 16.98 -30.56 6.56
C PRO A 83 15.89 -29.96 7.45
N MET A 84 15.23 -28.93 6.93
CA MET A 84 13.95 -28.46 7.42
C MET A 84 12.87 -28.81 6.41
N THR A 85 11.72 -29.27 6.90
CA THR A 85 10.55 -29.53 6.07
C THR A 85 9.60 -28.35 6.20
N VAL A 86 9.26 -27.72 5.08
CA VAL A 86 8.26 -26.65 4.99
C VAL A 86 7.22 -27.10 3.99
N GLY A 87 5.97 -27.27 4.45
CA GLY A 87 4.93 -27.89 3.63
C GLY A 87 5.35 -29.29 3.17
N SER A 88 5.28 -29.54 1.86
CA SER A 88 5.72 -30.78 1.23
C SER A 88 7.23 -30.82 0.92
N LEU A 89 7.93 -29.69 1.04
CA LEU A 89 9.31 -29.54 0.59
C LEU A 89 10.31 -29.78 1.72
N THR A 90 11.27 -30.66 1.50
CA THR A 90 12.44 -30.81 2.37
C THR A 90 13.59 -29.98 1.81
N VAL A 91 14.11 -29.03 2.59
CA VAL A 91 15.11 -28.05 2.18
C VAL A 91 16.37 -28.17 3.05
N TRP A 92 17.53 -28.02 2.41
CA TRP A 92 18.84 -28.03 3.06
C TRP A 92 19.46 -26.64 3.05
N SER A 93 20.15 -26.25 4.11
CA SER A 93 20.97 -25.04 4.07
C SER A 93 22.16 -25.20 3.10
N PRO A 94 22.53 -24.15 2.36
CA PRO A 94 23.75 -24.14 1.54
C PRO A 94 25.04 -24.14 2.38
N GLY A 95 24.95 -23.84 3.68
CA GLY A 95 26.06 -23.69 4.62
C GLY A 95 25.65 -22.75 5.76
N ALA A 96 26.38 -22.74 6.87
CA ALA A 96 26.04 -21.83 7.96
C ALA A 96 26.19 -20.36 7.53
N ALA A 97 25.31 -19.50 8.07
CA ALA A 97 25.58 -18.07 8.08
C ALA A 97 26.93 -17.81 8.78
N THR A 98 27.68 -16.79 8.33
CA THR A 98 28.94 -16.39 9.00
C THR A 98 28.78 -15.18 9.88
N THR A 99 27.83 -14.33 9.53
CA THR A 99 27.58 -13.08 10.22
C THR A 99 26.10 -12.87 10.35
N ALA A 100 25.73 -12.24 11.46
CA ALA A 100 24.38 -11.79 11.71
C ALA A 100 24.43 -10.31 12.10
N THR A 101 23.47 -9.55 11.60
CA THR A 101 23.21 -8.20 12.09
C THR A 101 21.81 -8.14 12.69
N VAL A 102 21.64 -7.31 13.72
CA VAL A 102 20.37 -7.09 14.40
C VAL A 102 19.94 -5.64 14.25
N GLU A 103 18.67 -5.44 13.93
CA GLU A 103 18.03 -4.14 13.92
C GLU A 103 16.63 -4.25 14.50
N ARG A 104 16.24 -3.32 15.38
CA ARG A 104 14.88 -3.26 15.89
C ARG A 104 14.06 -2.33 14.99
N ARG A 105 12.88 -2.79 14.59
CA ARG A 105 12.02 -2.10 13.62
C ARG A 105 10.66 -1.81 14.26
N PRO A 106 10.10 -0.59 14.10
CA PRO A 106 8.78 -0.26 14.61
C PRO A 106 7.67 -0.96 13.80
N GLY A 107 6.46 -0.98 14.37
CA GLY A 107 5.27 -1.28 13.60
C GLY A 107 5.10 -0.29 12.46
N TYR A 108 4.56 -0.75 11.33
CA TYR A 108 4.41 0.05 10.10
C TYR A 108 5.72 0.61 9.53
N SER A 109 6.83 -0.12 9.72
CA SER A 109 8.12 0.18 9.09
C SER A 109 8.00 0.35 7.55
N ARG A 110 8.44 1.50 7.03
CA ARG A 110 8.16 2.02 5.68
C ARG A 110 8.39 1.07 4.49
N LEU A 111 9.44 0.26 4.58
CA LEU A 111 9.91 -0.59 3.47
C LEU A 111 9.53 -2.06 3.66
N ASP A 112 8.66 -2.35 4.63
CA ASP A 112 8.28 -3.72 4.92
C ASP A 112 7.25 -4.24 3.90
N ARG A 113 7.56 -5.42 3.36
CA ARG A 113 6.70 -6.20 2.48
C ARG A 113 6.75 -7.65 2.97
N PRO A 114 5.67 -8.21 3.57
CA PRO A 114 4.42 -7.54 3.91
C PRO A 114 4.60 -6.49 5.02
N GLN A 115 3.69 -5.51 5.06
CA GLN A 115 3.69 -4.49 6.11
C GLN A 115 3.32 -5.14 7.46
N LEU A 116 4.21 -5.11 8.44
CA LEU A 116 3.92 -5.56 9.81
C LEU A 116 3.31 -4.42 10.63
N THR A 117 2.31 -4.73 11.46
CA THR A 117 1.57 -3.75 12.27
C THR A 117 2.10 -3.63 13.70
N PHE A 118 3.14 -4.40 14.03
CA PHE A 118 3.79 -4.48 15.34
C PHE A 118 5.32 -4.45 15.16
N PRO A 119 6.07 -4.03 16.19
CA PRO A 119 7.51 -3.98 16.15
C PRO A 119 8.13 -5.38 16.11
N VAL A 120 9.31 -5.46 15.51
CA VAL A 120 10.08 -6.70 15.41
C VAL A 120 11.55 -6.46 15.70
N VAL A 121 12.23 -7.49 16.19
CA VAL A 121 13.68 -7.58 16.12
C VAL A 121 14.04 -8.37 14.86
N GLU A 122 14.72 -7.72 13.93
CA GLU A 122 15.15 -8.29 12.66
C GLU A 122 16.61 -8.73 12.75
N TYR A 123 16.84 -10.01 12.46
CA TYR A 123 18.16 -10.60 12.26
C TYR A 123 18.37 -10.87 10.78
N THR A 124 19.40 -10.26 10.20
CA THR A 124 19.83 -10.54 8.83
C THR A 124 21.05 -11.43 8.87
N LEU A 125 20.90 -12.66 8.33
CA LEU A 125 21.92 -13.70 8.28
C LEU A 125 22.60 -13.69 6.92
N SER A 126 23.88 -13.38 6.87
CA SER A 126 24.65 -13.39 5.62
C SER A 126 25.45 -14.70 5.47
N PRO A 127 25.50 -15.30 4.27
CA PRO A 127 26.13 -16.61 4.04
C PRO A 127 27.66 -16.56 4.17
N PHE A 128 28.30 -17.72 4.34
CA PHE A 128 29.76 -17.89 4.28
C PHE A 128 30.34 -17.57 2.90
N ASP A 129 29.66 -18.03 1.85
CA ASP A 129 30.09 -17.87 0.46
C ASP A 129 28.99 -17.19 -0.35
N GLN A 130 29.35 -16.09 -1.01
CA GLN A 130 28.47 -15.37 -1.93
C GLN A 130 28.77 -15.66 -3.40
N THR A 131 29.82 -16.44 -3.70
CA THR A 131 30.13 -16.81 -5.08
C THR A 131 29.04 -17.72 -5.64
N ASP A 132 28.54 -17.37 -6.83
CA ASP A 132 27.56 -18.15 -7.60
C ASP A 132 26.15 -18.31 -6.97
N ARG A 133 25.68 -17.33 -6.18
CA ARG A 133 24.27 -17.26 -5.74
C ARG A 133 23.33 -16.62 -6.76
N GLN A 134 23.76 -16.33 -7.99
CA GLN A 134 22.84 -15.81 -9.00
C GLN A 134 21.90 -16.93 -9.47
N PRO A 135 20.58 -16.77 -9.35
CA PRO A 135 19.65 -17.78 -9.85
C PRO A 135 19.84 -17.98 -11.36
N PRO A 136 19.80 -19.23 -11.86
CA PRO A 136 19.95 -19.50 -13.29
C PRO A 136 18.86 -18.78 -14.09
N PRO A 137 19.19 -17.95 -15.11
CA PRO A 137 18.18 -17.24 -15.89
C PRO A 137 17.36 -18.25 -16.70
N MET A 138 16.07 -18.34 -16.42
CA MET A 138 15.14 -19.17 -17.15
C MET A 138 13.71 -18.68 -16.99
N MET A 139 12.86 -19.03 -17.95
CA MET A 139 11.42 -18.91 -17.76
C MET A 139 10.94 -19.92 -16.73
N LEU A 140 10.04 -19.50 -15.86
CA LEU A 140 9.42 -20.36 -14.87
C LEU A 140 8.05 -20.78 -15.39
N VAL A 141 7.94 -22.02 -15.86
CA VAL A 141 6.67 -22.61 -16.30
C VAL A 141 6.09 -23.40 -15.14
N GLY A 142 5.04 -22.86 -14.53
CA GLY A 142 4.41 -23.47 -13.36
C GLY A 142 3.60 -24.71 -13.71
N ALA A 143 3.62 -25.70 -12.83
CA ALA A 143 2.72 -26.86 -12.89
C ALA A 143 1.60 -26.73 -11.85
N GLY A 144 0.41 -27.24 -12.17
CA GLY A 144 -0.75 -27.19 -11.26
C GLY A 144 -1.20 -25.76 -10.97
N GLY A 145 -1.16 -25.36 -9.69
CA GLY A 145 -1.55 -24.02 -9.23
C GLY A 145 -0.45 -22.96 -9.28
N ALA A 146 0.77 -23.29 -9.70
CA ALA A 146 1.88 -22.35 -9.78
C ALA A 146 1.73 -21.42 -11.01
N PRO A 147 1.81 -20.08 -10.86
CA PRO A 147 1.80 -19.16 -11.99
C PRO A 147 3.08 -19.30 -12.83
N SER A 148 3.01 -18.87 -14.10
CA SER A 148 4.19 -18.83 -14.98
C SER A 148 4.76 -17.43 -15.05
N PHE A 149 6.10 -17.33 -15.03
CA PHE A 149 6.83 -16.05 -15.01
C PHE A 149 7.92 -16.01 -16.08
N PRO A 150 8.15 -14.85 -16.71
CA PRO A 150 9.19 -14.69 -17.73
C PRO A 150 10.60 -14.77 -17.14
N GLU A 151 10.78 -14.45 -15.86
CA GLU A 151 12.07 -14.44 -15.16
C GLU A 151 11.90 -14.78 -13.66
N PRO A 152 12.95 -15.30 -12.99
CA PRO A 152 12.90 -15.63 -11.57
C PRO A 152 12.57 -14.45 -10.65
N ASP A 153 13.09 -13.26 -10.95
CA ASP A 153 12.89 -12.07 -10.11
C ASP A 153 11.41 -11.67 -10.05
N SER A 154 10.69 -11.78 -11.17
CA SER A 154 9.25 -11.52 -11.20
C SER A 154 8.44 -12.53 -10.36
N ALA A 155 8.86 -13.80 -10.32
CA ALA A 155 8.26 -14.80 -9.44
C ALA A 155 8.58 -14.54 -7.96
N TRP A 156 9.82 -14.14 -7.66
CA TRP A 156 10.23 -13.78 -6.32
C TRP A 156 9.43 -12.58 -5.79
N ARG A 157 9.29 -11.51 -6.58
CA ARG A 157 8.45 -10.34 -6.22
C ARG A 157 7.01 -10.75 -5.95
N ALA A 158 6.43 -11.55 -6.83
CA ALA A 158 5.07 -12.04 -6.67
C ALA A 158 4.90 -12.86 -5.38
N PHE A 159 5.88 -13.71 -5.06
CA PHE A 159 5.80 -14.61 -3.91
C PHE A 159 6.08 -13.93 -2.57
N PHE A 160 7.15 -13.13 -2.49
CA PHE A 160 7.60 -12.51 -1.25
C PHE A 160 6.89 -11.19 -0.97
N GLU A 161 6.62 -10.39 -2.01
CA GLU A 161 6.07 -9.04 -1.88
C GLU A 161 4.59 -8.95 -2.26
N GLY A 162 4.03 -9.99 -2.91
CA GLY A 162 2.68 -9.96 -3.47
C GLY A 162 2.57 -9.10 -4.74
N ASP A 163 3.70 -8.70 -5.33
CA ASP A 163 3.75 -7.88 -6.54
C ASP A 163 3.89 -8.75 -7.80
N PHE A 164 2.77 -8.93 -8.50
CA PHE A 164 2.70 -9.70 -9.75
C PHE A 164 3.16 -8.91 -10.99
N SER A 165 3.78 -7.73 -10.80
CA SER A 165 4.37 -6.97 -11.90
C SER A 165 5.53 -7.75 -12.55
N LEU A 166 5.46 -7.87 -13.88
CA LEU A 166 6.50 -8.54 -14.65
C LEU A 166 7.79 -7.70 -14.75
N THR A 167 7.72 -6.42 -14.41
CA THR A 167 8.86 -5.50 -14.40
C THR A 167 8.96 -4.85 -13.03
N GLY A 168 10.16 -4.77 -12.48
CA GLY A 168 10.39 -4.24 -11.15
C GLY A 168 11.87 -4.07 -10.86
N ARG A 169 12.19 -3.39 -9.76
CA ARG A 169 13.57 -3.20 -9.30
C ARG A 169 13.95 -4.10 -8.13
N SER A 170 12.98 -4.75 -7.48
CA SER A 170 13.24 -5.69 -6.39
C SER A 170 13.63 -7.06 -6.94
N SER A 171 14.59 -7.68 -6.26
CA SER A 171 15.18 -8.98 -6.54
C SER A 171 15.55 -9.64 -5.20
N PRO A 172 15.78 -10.97 -5.16
CA PRO A 172 16.21 -11.66 -3.95
C PRO A 172 17.42 -10.99 -3.28
N SER A 173 17.44 -10.96 -1.95
CA SER A 173 18.61 -10.47 -1.20
C SER A 173 19.83 -11.37 -1.45
N SER A 174 21.04 -10.82 -1.29
CA SER A 174 22.26 -11.63 -1.23
C SER A 174 22.43 -12.37 0.11
N ASP A 175 21.63 -11.98 1.12
CA ASP A 175 21.57 -12.63 2.42
C ASP A 175 21.04 -14.07 2.33
N LEU A 176 21.31 -14.87 3.35
CA LEU A 176 20.79 -16.23 3.46
C LEU A 176 19.37 -16.23 4.00
N ALA A 177 19.13 -15.40 5.01
CA ALA A 177 17.82 -15.29 5.63
C ALA A 177 17.62 -13.94 6.33
N VAL A 178 16.37 -13.49 6.36
CA VAL A 178 15.90 -12.43 7.25
C VAL A 178 14.93 -13.07 8.24
N VAL A 179 15.30 -13.06 9.52
CA VAL A 179 14.49 -13.61 10.61
C VAL A 179 13.97 -12.47 11.48
N ARG A 180 12.66 -12.31 11.50
CA ARG A 180 11.98 -11.31 12.34
C ARG A 180 11.31 -12.00 13.51
N ILE A 181 11.55 -11.49 14.71
CA ILE A 181 10.89 -11.96 15.93
C ILE A 181 9.94 -10.85 16.37
N ALA A 182 8.65 -11.18 16.52
CA ALA A 182 7.64 -10.24 16.99
C ALA A 182 7.99 -9.76 18.41
N ASP A 183 8.12 -8.44 18.57
CA ASP A 183 8.29 -7.84 19.88
C ASP A 183 6.91 -7.53 20.47
N ARG A 184 6.52 -8.35 21.44
CA ARG A 184 5.18 -8.33 22.03
C ARG A 184 5.09 -7.51 23.32
N ALA A 185 6.16 -6.79 23.69
CA ALA A 185 6.19 -6.05 24.95
C ALA A 185 5.08 -5.01 25.02
N ALA A 186 5.06 -4.08 24.06
CA ALA A 186 3.96 -3.16 23.81
C ALA A 186 4.13 -2.50 22.42
N TRP A 187 3.03 -2.21 21.73
CA TRP A 187 3.04 -1.52 20.44
C TRP A 187 1.80 -0.68 20.17
N ILE A 188 1.89 0.21 19.18
CA ILE A 188 0.80 1.08 18.74
C ILE A 188 -0.05 0.28 17.73
N ALA A 189 -1.16 -0.29 18.18
CA ALA A 189 -2.05 -1.09 17.34
C ALA A 189 -2.89 -0.23 16.39
N GLY A 190 -3.32 0.95 16.83
CA GLY A 190 -4.16 1.85 16.03
C GLY A 190 -4.06 3.29 16.50
N VAL A 191 -4.30 4.22 15.58
CA VAL A 191 -4.30 5.66 15.86
C VAL A 191 -5.53 6.27 15.20
N HIS A 192 -6.33 7.00 15.97
CA HIS A 192 -7.49 7.73 15.49
C HIS A 192 -7.38 9.19 15.91
N ILE A 193 -7.49 10.12 14.96
CA ILE A 193 -7.28 11.55 15.15
C ILE A 193 -8.55 12.29 14.77
N THR A 194 -9.10 13.08 15.69
CA THR A 194 -10.19 14.02 15.43
C THR A 194 -9.69 15.47 15.55
N ALA A 195 -10.56 16.46 15.35
CA ALA A 195 -10.21 17.88 15.55
C ALA A 195 -9.67 18.18 16.96
N THR A 196 -10.15 17.46 17.98
CA THR A 196 -9.94 17.81 19.39
C THR A 196 -9.36 16.68 20.23
N GLU A 197 -9.21 15.48 19.66
CA GLU A 197 -8.76 14.30 20.39
C GLU A 197 -7.92 13.39 19.50
N LEU A 198 -6.86 12.85 20.09
CA LEU A 198 -6.07 11.76 19.57
C LEU A 198 -6.36 10.52 20.45
N THR A 199 -6.85 9.45 19.85
CA THR A 199 -7.00 8.14 20.51
C THR A 199 -5.97 7.17 19.96
N VAL A 200 -5.13 6.62 20.83
CA VAL A 200 -4.11 5.63 20.49
C VAL A 200 -4.46 4.31 21.16
N THR A 201 -4.64 3.25 20.38
CA THR A 201 -4.82 1.89 20.92
C THR A 201 -3.46 1.25 21.10
N VAL A 202 -3.12 0.90 22.34
CA VAL A 202 -1.87 0.21 22.69
C VAL A 202 -2.17 -1.24 23.03
N GLU A 203 -1.43 -2.17 22.45
CA GLU A 203 -1.51 -3.60 22.74
C GLU A 203 -0.14 -4.12 23.21
N GLY A 204 -0.10 -5.28 23.86
CA GLY A 204 1.12 -5.85 24.40
C GLY A 204 0.90 -6.80 25.56
N ASP A 205 1.85 -7.70 25.76
CA ASP A 205 1.88 -8.62 26.91
C ASP A 205 2.43 -7.94 28.18
N ALA A 206 3.15 -6.82 28.03
CA ALA A 206 3.85 -6.13 29.11
C ALA A 206 3.71 -4.60 29.00
N VAL A 207 2.48 -4.08 28.94
CA VAL A 207 2.21 -2.63 28.77
C VAL A 207 2.49 -1.80 30.02
N GLN A 208 2.30 -2.35 31.22
CA GLN A 208 2.47 -1.60 32.47
C GLN A 208 3.86 -0.96 32.60
N GLY A 209 3.90 0.32 33.01
CA GLY A 209 5.17 1.06 33.19
C GLY A 209 5.78 1.55 31.87
N THR A 210 4.96 1.64 30.83
CA THR A 210 5.30 2.22 29.52
C THR A 210 4.69 3.62 29.43
N ASP A 211 5.38 4.54 28.77
CA ASP A 211 4.89 5.87 28.47
C ASP A 211 4.49 5.97 27.00
N LEU A 212 3.30 6.52 26.74
CA LEU A 212 2.91 7.05 25.44
C LEU A 212 3.24 8.54 25.38
N GLU A 213 4.10 8.93 24.46
CA GLU A 213 4.51 10.31 24.24
C GLU A 213 4.05 10.78 22.86
N LEU A 214 3.25 11.86 22.85
CA LEU A 214 2.99 12.68 21.68
C LEU A 214 4.01 13.83 21.69
N TYR A 215 4.79 13.93 20.63
CA TYR A 215 5.78 14.98 20.45
C TYR A 215 5.60 15.66 19.10
N GLY A 216 5.55 16.98 19.06
CA GLY A 216 5.58 17.79 17.85
C GLY A 216 6.38 19.07 18.06
N VAL A 217 6.35 19.96 17.08
CA VAL A 217 6.96 21.28 17.21
C VAL A 217 6.25 22.04 18.35
N GLU A 218 7.02 22.49 19.35
CA GLU A 218 6.57 23.27 20.51
C GLU A 218 5.60 22.57 21.49
N GLU A 219 5.08 21.39 21.15
CA GLU A 219 4.15 20.63 21.97
C GLU A 219 4.65 19.23 22.34
N ARG A 220 4.45 18.86 23.61
CA ARG A 220 4.83 17.55 24.14
C ARG A 220 3.87 17.10 25.24
N THR A 221 3.26 15.93 25.04
CA THR A 221 2.39 15.29 26.02
C THR A 221 2.87 13.87 26.30
N VAL A 222 2.94 13.49 27.58
CA VAL A 222 3.30 12.12 28.00
C VAL A 222 2.19 11.55 28.86
N ARG A 223 1.82 10.30 28.59
CA ARG A 223 0.78 9.54 29.31
C ARG A 223 1.37 8.20 29.77
N PRO A 224 1.48 7.95 31.09
CA PRO A 224 1.87 6.65 31.59
C PRO A 224 0.74 5.65 31.35
N LEU A 225 1.11 4.40 31.08
CA LEU A 225 0.20 3.30 30.76
C LEU A 225 0.25 2.22 31.83
N ASP A 226 -0.94 1.84 32.31
CA ASP A 226 -1.12 0.77 33.30
C ASP A 226 -1.53 -0.57 32.65
N ALA A 227 -2.18 -0.53 31.49
CA ALA A 227 -2.68 -1.70 30.78
C ALA A 227 -2.82 -1.43 29.26
N ALA A 228 -2.98 -2.50 28.48
CA ALA A 228 -3.37 -2.42 27.08
C ALA A 228 -4.78 -1.80 26.93
N GLY A 229 -5.01 -1.10 25.82
CA GLY A 229 -6.28 -0.47 25.50
C GLY A 229 -6.14 0.92 24.87
N PRO A 230 -7.26 1.63 24.68
CA PRO A 230 -7.26 2.96 24.12
C PRO A 230 -6.79 4.01 25.15
N VAL A 231 -6.00 4.96 24.66
CA VAL A 231 -5.48 6.10 25.42
C VAL A 231 -5.82 7.37 24.66
N THR A 232 -6.56 8.28 25.31
CA THR A 232 -6.96 9.55 24.69
C THR A 232 -6.10 10.70 25.19
N ILE A 233 -5.67 11.53 24.23
CA ILE A 233 -4.96 12.79 24.44
C ILE A 233 -5.82 13.90 23.84
N ALA A 234 -6.14 14.92 24.65
CA ALA A 234 -6.84 16.10 24.16
C ALA A 234 -5.91 16.95 23.28
N LEU A 235 -6.41 17.37 22.13
CA LEU A 235 -5.75 18.23 21.16
C LEU A 235 -6.39 19.63 21.23
N ALA A 236 -6.08 20.38 22.29
CA ALA A 236 -6.71 21.68 22.55
C ALA A 236 -6.51 22.67 21.39
N ASP A 237 -5.33 22.62 20.76
CA ASP A 237 -4.92 23.48 19.64
C ASP A 237 -4.80 22.69 18.32
N GLY A 238 -5.40 21.50 18.25
CA GLY A 238 -5.27 20.57 17.13
C GLY A 238 -4.05 19.66 17.22
N LEU A 239 -3.78 18.90 16.15
CA LEU A 239 -2.62 18.02 16.11
C LEU A 239 -1.33 18.84 15.93
N PRO A 240 -0.29 18.61 16.75
CA PRO A 240 0.99 19.30 16.59
C PRO A 240 1.60 19.11 15.19
N THR A 241 2.28 20.14 14.68
CA THR A 241 3.05 20.01 13.43
C THR A 241 4.22 19.04 13.64
N HIS A 242 4.49 18.18 12.65
CA HIS A 242 5.49 17.10 12.77
C HIS A 242 5.24 16.20 13.99
N ALA A 243 3.97 15.86 14.26
CA ALA A 243 3.60 14.96 15.34
C ALA A 243 4.15 13.54 15.16
N TRP A 244 4.80 13.05 16.22
CA TRP A 244 5.25 11.68 16.41
C TRP A 244 4.63 11.09 17.67
N LEU A 245 4.30 9.81 17.59
CA LEU A 245 4.02 8.97 18.74
C LEU A 245 5.22 8.11 19.06
N TRP A 246 5.55 8.07 20.35
CA TRP A 246 6.57 7.21 20.91
C TRP A 246 5.93 6.39 22.02
N LEU A 247 6.11 5.09 21.94
CA LEU A 247 5.86 4.19 23.05
C LEU A 247 7.22 3.84 23.63
N LYS A 248 7.46 4.07 24.93
CA LYS A 248 8.80 3.92 25.51
C LYS A 248 8.77 3.47 26.96
N ARG A 249 9.86 2.87 27.42
CA ARG A 249 10.11 2.51 28.81
C ARG A 249 11.46 3.08 29.23
N GLY A 250 11.43 4.16 30.01
CA GLY A 250 12.65 4.91 30.32
C GLY A 250 13.27 5.50 29.05
N THR A 251 14.47 5.03 28.70
CA THR A 251 15.19 5.45 27.48
C THR A 251 14.99 4.51 26.29
N ASP A 252 14.38 3.35 26.52
CA ASP A 252 14.17 2.34 25.48
C ASP A 252 12.84 2.63 24.77
N TRP A 253 12.89 2.91 23.47
CA TRP A 253 11.68 2.95 22.68
C TRP A 253 11.13 1.53 22.54
N LEU A 254 9.81 1.37 22.47
CA LEU A 254 9.13 0.10 22.24
C LEU A 254 8.51 0.04 20.84
N ASP A 255 7.87 1.14 20.44
CA ASP A 255 7.31 1.36 19.10
C ASP A 255 7.22 2.87 18.84
N TYR A 256 7.13 3.29 17.58
CA TYR A 256 6.94 4.69 17.25
C TYR A 256 6.30 4.88 15.88
N ARG A 257 5.65 6.03 15.66
CA ARG A 257 4.99 6.35 14.40
C ARG A 257 4.91 7.86 14.17
N SER A 258 5.23 8.31 12.96
CA SER A 258 4.85 9.66 12.51
C SER A 258 3.35 9.69 12.24
N ILE A 259 2.64 10.66 12.80
CA ILE A 259 1.20 10.86 12.60
C ILE A 259 0.86 12.21 11.96
N ASP A 260 1.89 12.99 11.59
CA ASP A 260 1.74 14.24 10.84
C ASP A 260 1.16 14.01 9.44
N PRO A 261 -0.05 14.54 9.13
CA PRO A 261 -0.69 14.36 7.82
C PRO A 261 0.00 15.12 6.69
N SER A 262 0.79 16.16 6.99
CA SER A 262 1.51 16.98 6.02
C SER A 262 2.89 16.43 5.66
N SER A 263 3.32 15.39 6.36
CA SER A 263 4.63 14.79 6.20
C SER A 263 4.77 14.13 4.82
N VAL A 264 5.80 14.48 4.06
CA VAL A 264 6.17 13.77 2.81
C VAL A 264 6.54 12.30 3.09
N TRP A 265 6.71 11.94 4.38
CA TRP A 265 6.91 10.58 4.87
C TRP A 265 5.59 9.80 5.07
N THR A 266 4.44 10.46 5.00
CA THR A 266 3.08 9.89 5.13
C THR A 266 2.30 10.01 3.82
N ASP A 267 2.86 9.54 2.70
CA ASP A 267 2.12 9.35 1.42
C ASP A 267 1.03 8.24 1.50
N GLN A 268 0.53 7.97 2.70
CA GLN A 268 -0.72 7.27 3.05
C GLN A 268 -0.85 7.27 4.58
N ALA A 269 -1.55 8.24 5.17
CA ALA A 269 -2.02 8.10 6.55
C ALA A 269 -2.75 6.74 6.75
N GLY A 270 -3.48 6.29 5.73
CA GLY A 270 -4.14 4.97 5.70
C GLY A 270 -3.20 3.74 5.68
N ARG A 271 -1.94 3.84 5.21
CA ARG A 271 -1.00 2.70 5.23
C ARG A 271 -0.32 2.53 6.59
N ALA A 272 -0.34 3.55 7.45
CA ALA A 272 0.21 3.50 8.79
C ALA A 272 -0.86 3.18 9.87
N GLY A 273 -2.06 2.74 9.48
CA GLY A 273 -3.16 2.47 10.41
C GLY A 273 -3.60 3.71 11.20
N VAL A 274 -3.42 4.91 10.62
CA VAL A 274 -3.86 6.19 11.20
C VAL A 274 -5.15 6.59 10.50
N GLU A 275 -6.24 6.61 11.26
CA GLU A 275 -7.54 7.14 10.83
C GLU A 275 -7.62 8.60 11.26
N ILE A 276 -8.01 9.48 10.33
CA ILE A 276 -8.05 10.91 10.56
C ILE A 276 -9.47 11.40 10.23
N ASP A 277 -10.25 11.63 11.27
CA ASP A 277 -11.54 12.32 11.27
C ASP A 277 -11.34 13.79 11.67
N LEU A 278 -10.39 14.46 11.02
CA LEU A 278 -10.32 15.92 11.10
C LEU A 278 -11.53 16.47 10.31
N PRO A 279 -12.38 17.33 10.88
CA PRO A 279 -13.18 18.22 10.08
C PRO A 279 -12.20 19.11 9.34
N VAL A 280 -11.79 18.68 8.14
CA VAL A 280 -11.15 19.55 7.18
C VAL A 280 -12.13 20.69 7.02
N ASP A 281 -11.75 21.92 7.35
CA ASP A 281 -12.56 23.07 6.98
C ASP A 281 -12.83 22.92 5.48
N PRO A 282 -14.09 22.61 5.09
CA PRO A 282 -14.39 22.27 3.70
C PRO A 282 -13.96 23.40 2.78
N VAL A 283 -13.95 24.65 3.28
CA VAL A 283 -13.48 25.84 2.58
C VAL A 283 -11.97 25.80 2.39
N ALA A 284 -11.19 25.62 3.46
CA ALA A 284 -9.72 25.56 3.40
C ALA A 284 -9.20 24.43 2.50
N ALA A 285 -9.87 23.27 2.50
CA ALA A 285 -9.53 22.16 1.58
C ALA A 285 -9.68 22.58 0.12
N VAL A 286 -10.78 23.27 -0.20
CA VAL A 286 -11.05 23.73 -1.56
C VAL A 286 -10.11 24.88 -1.95
N GLU A 287 -9.77 25.77 -1.02
CA GLU A 287 -8.75 26.83 -1.24
C GLU A 287 -7.37 26.23 -1.55
N ALA A 288 -6.94 25.21 -0.78
CA ALA A 288 -5.70 24.49 -1.05
C ALA A 288 -5.73 23.77 -2.40
N LEU A 289 -6.87 23.16 -2.75
CA LEU A 289 -7.08 22.52 -4.04
C LEU A 289 -6.95 23.55 -5.18
N ILE A 290 -7.56 24.73 -5.05
CA ILE A 290 -7.46 25.83 -6.02
C ILE A 290 -6.00 26.31 -6.14
N ALA A 291 -5.30 26.48 -5.01
CA ALA A 291 -3.91 26.90 -4.97
C ALA A 291 -2.94 25.92 -5.63
N SER A 292 -3.26 24.61 -5.64
CA SER A 292 -2.44 23.57 -6.27
C SER A 292 -2.39 23.65 -7.81
N GLY A 293 -3.38 24.31 -8.44
CA GLY A 293 -3.50 24.45 -9.89
C GLY A 293 -3.96 23.19 -10.62
N GLU A 294 -4.36 23.32 -11.89
CA GLU A 294 -4.79 22.16 -12.68
C GLU A 294 -3.67 21.12 -12.86
N GLY A 295 -4.05 19.85 -12.87
CA GLY A 295 -3.09 18.76 -12.96
C GLY A 295 -3.69 17.46 -13.51
N PRO A 296 -2.97 16.34 -13.36
CA PRO A 296 -3.44 15.03 -13.81
C PRO A 296 -4.70 14.53 -13.10
N ARG A 297 -5.07 15.10 -11.94
CA ARG A 297 -6.26 14.71 -11.17
C ARG A 297 -7.16 15.89 -10.79
N LEU A 298 -6.90 17.07 -11.34
CA LEU A 298 -7.65 18.29 -11.01
C LEU A 298 -7.91 19.13 -12.27
N GLU A 299 -9.16 19.54 -12.47
CA GLU A 299 -9.56 20.44 -13.55
C GLU A 299 -10.49 21.55 -13.03
N PHE A 300 -10.31 22.77 -13.56
CA PHE A 300 -11.13 23.91 -13.22
C PHE A 300 -12.11 24.25 -14.34
N LYS A 301 -13.32 24.63 -13.93
CA LYS A 301 -14.38 25.07 -14.82
C LYS A 301 -15.09 26.27 -14.25
N GLN A 302 -15.35 27.27 -15.09
CA GLN A 302 -16.14 28.41 -14.68
C GLN A 302 -17.62 28.04 -14.51
N MET A 303 -18.14 27.16 -15.36
CA MET A 303 -19.56 26.81 -15.44
C MET A 303 -19.79 25.30 -15.45
N LEU A 304 -20.97 24.90 -14.99
CA LEU A 304 -21.46 23.52 -15.10
C LEU A 304 -21.62 23.13 -16.59
N PRO A 305 -21.35 21.86 -16.94
CA PRO A 305 -21.55 21.39 -18.30
C PRO A 305 -23.04 21.36 -18.66
N ASN A 306 -23.33 21.68 -19.92
CA ASN A 306 -24.61 21.38 -20.54
C ASN A 306 -24.44 20.23 -21.55
N ARG A 307 -25.55 19.78 -22.16
CA ARG A 307 -25.55 18.66 -23.10
C ARG A 307 -24.65 18.88 -24.33
N ASP A 308 -24.42 20.12 -24.72
CA ASP A 308 -23.63 20.45 -25.91
C ASP A 308 -22.14 20.65 -25.57
N ALA A 309 -21.82 21.01 -24.33
CA ALA A 309 -20.46 21.25 -23.83
C ALA A 309 -19.78 19.95 -23.36
N ARG A 310 -19.44 19.07 -24.30
CA ARG A 310 -18.83 17.75 -24.01
C ARG A 310 -17.46 17.78 -23.34
N ARG A 311 -16.76 18.93 -23.27
CA ARG A 311 -15.37 19.01 -22.78
C ARG A 311 -15.24 18.48 -21.35
N THR A 312 -16.14 18.88 -20.45
CA THR A 312 -16.14 18.40 -19.07
C THR A 312 -16.43 16.90 -18.98
N LEU A 313 -17.36 16.41 -19.81
CA LEU A 313 -17.71 14.98 -19.85
C LEU A 313 -16.51 14.12 -20.33
N LYS A 314 -15.71 14.62 -21.28
CA LYS A 314 -14.46 13.95 -21.71
C LYS A 314 -13.49 13.79 -20.54
N THR A 315 -13.37 14.82 -19.69
CA THR A 315 -12.52 14.76 -18.50
C THR A 315 -13.03 13.74 -17.49
N VAL A 316 -14.34 13.67 -17.26
CA VAL A 316 -14.92 12.66 -16.36
C VAL A 316 -14.58 11.24 -16.83
N VAL A 317 -14.72 10.97 -18.13
CA VAL A 317 -14.29 9.69 -18.71
C VAL A 317 -12.80 9.44 -18.48
N ALA A 318 -11.97 10.46 -18.73
CA ALA A 318 -10.52 10.34 -18.58
C ALA A 318 -10.08 10.10 -17.12
N PHE A 319 -10.76 10.69 -16.14
CA PHE A 319 -10.53 10.42 -14.72
C PHE A 319 -10.96 9.01 -14.33
N ALA A 320 -12.15 8.57 -14.75
CA ALA A 320 -12.62 7.21 -14.50
C ALA A 320 -11.72 6.13 -15.14
N MET A 321 -11.10 6.44 -16.29
CA MET A 321 -10.13 5.57 -16.97
C MET A 321 -8.75 5.52 -16.30
N GLY A 322 -8.44 6.50 -15.45
CA GLY A 322 -7.20 6.61 -14.68
C GLY A 322 -7.43 6.43 -13.18
N ASP A 323 -6.69 7.20 -12.38
CA ASP A 323 -6.72 7.09 -10.92
C ASP A 323 -7.81 7.97 -10.27
N GLY A 324 -8.88 8.30 -11.00
CA GLY A 324 -9.87 9.28 -10.56
C GLY A 324 -9.38 10.73 -10.61
N GLY A 325 -10.18 11.64 -10.07
CA GLY A 325 -9.85 13.06 -9.99
C GLY A 325 -11.07 13.94 -9.71
N SER A 326 -10.82 15.24 -9.50
CA SER A 326 -11.84 16.22 -9.14
C SER A 326 -11.98 17.31 -10.20
N ILE A 327 -13.22 17.76 -10.44
CA ILE A 327 -13.53 18.94 -11.24
C ILE A 327 -14.14 20.00 -10.32
N VAL A 328 -13.53 21.18 -10.25
CA VAL A 328 -14.02 22.30 -9.44
C VAL A 328 -14.72 23.30 -10.35
N PHE A 329 -16.00 23.56 -10.08
CA PHE A 329 -16.86 24.48 -10.80
C PHE A 329 -16.96 25.83 -10.10
N GLY A 330 -17.00 26.93 -10.87
CA GLY A 330 -17.01 28.30 -10.37
C GLY A 330 -15.62 28.93 -10.25
N ILE A 331 -14.63 28.39 -10.98
CA ILE A 331 -13.26 28.92 -11.06
C ILE A 331 -12.93 29.29 -12.51
N ASN A 332 -12.48 30.53 -12.75
CA ASN A 332 -11.93 30.91 -14.04
C ASN A 332 -10.57 30.24 -14.21
N ARG A 333 -10.43 29.42 -15.26
CA ARG A 333 -9.21 28.65 -15.54
C ARG A 333 -8.00 29.54 -15.81
N ASP A 334 -8.17 30.62 -16.56
CA ASP A 334 -7.03 31.40 -17.08
C ASP A 334 -6.47 32.35 -16.02
N GLU A 335 -7.31 32.82 -15.11
CA GLU A 335 -6.94 33.75 -14.04
C GLU A 335 -6.82 33.08 -12.66
N VAL A 336 -7.27 31.82 -12.54
CA VAL A 336 -7.43 31.08 -11.26
C VAL A 336 -8.21 31.90 -10.23
N THR A 337 -9.26 32.59 -10.71
CA THR A 337 -10.11 33.45 -9.88
C THR A 337 -11.42 32.76 -9.52
N ILE A 338 -11.86 32.94 -8.27
CA ILE A 338 -13.15 32.43 -7.79
C ILE A 338 -14.27 33.27 -8.42
N THR A 339 -14.97 32.70 -9.40
CA THR A 339 -16.12 33.35 -10.06
C THR A 339 -17.45 32.99 -9.41
N GLY A 340 -17.54 31.79 -8.85
CA GLY A 340 -18.80 31.19 -8.42
C GLY A 340 -19.62 30.65 -9.60
N ILE A 341 -20.56 29.76 -9.30
CA ILE A 341 -21.61 29.32 -10.20
C ILE A 341 -22.80 30.27 -10.03
N ALA A 342 -23.43 30.68 -11.13
CA ALA A 342 -24.62 31.51 -11.09
C ALA A 342 -25.77 30.77 -10.38
N GLU A 343 -26.34 31.38 -9.35
CA GLU A 343 -27.43 30.82 -8.54
C GLU A 343 -28.81 31.12 -9.16
N ASP A 344 -29.01 30.74 -10.43
CA ASP A 344 -30.29 30.92 -11.15
C ASP A 344 -31.39 29.93 -10.70
N LYS A 345 -31.02 28.90 -9.95
CA LYS A 345 -31.87 27.88 -9.35
C LYS A 345 -31.24 27.31 -8.07
N PRO A 346 -31.97 26.55 -7.25
CA PRO A 346 -31.42 25.95 -6.04
C PRO A 346 -30.22 25.05 -6.33
N SER A 347 -29.17 25.11 -5.51
CA SER A 347 -27.94 24.33 -5.68
C SER A 347 -28.21 22.82 -5.75
N THR A 348 -29.16 22.32 -4.94
CA THR A 348 -29.60 20.91 -4.99
C THR A 348 -30.04 20.49 -6.38
N GLN A 349 -30.83 21.33 -7.06
CA GLN A 349 -31.30 21.07 -8.42
C GLN A 349 -30.14 21.04 -9.42
N MET A 350 -29.15 21.93 -9.28
CA MET A 350 -27.97 21.94 -10.14
C MET A 350 -27.15 20.65 -10.02
N ARG A 351 -26.95 20.15 -8.79
CA ARG A 351 -26.24 18.90 -8.54
C ARG A 351 -26.97 17.70 -9.15
N ASP A 352 -28.29 17.67 -9.00
CA ASP A 352 -29.12 16.59 -9.56
C ASP A 352 -29.07 16.57 -11.09
N GLU A 353 -29.14 17.75 -11.72
CA GLU A 353 -29.00 17.88 -13.17
C GLU A 353 -27.61 17.45 -13.66
N LEU A 354 -26.53 17.84 -12.96
CA LEU A 354 -25.18 17.40 -13.28
C LEU A 354 -25.08 15.87 -13.16
N GLY A 355 -25.54 15.29 -12.05
CA GLY A 355 -25.50 13.84 -11.85
C GLY A 355 -26.31 13.07 -12.91
N ASN A 356 -27.48 13.58 -13.29
CA ASN A 356 -28.31 12.99 -14.35
C ASN A 356 -27.65 13.12 -15.73
N LEU A 357 -26.98 14.25 -16.01
CA LEU A 357 -26.20 14.41 -17.23
C LEU A 357 -25.08 13.36 -17.31
N LEU A 358 -24.31 13.17 -16.24
CA LEU A 358 -23.25 12.15 -16.18
C LEU A 358 -23.80 10.74 -16.41
N ARG A 359 -24.86 10.36 -15.69
CA ARG A 359 -25.54 9.05 -15.83
C ARG A 359 -26.07 8.80 -17.24
N SER A 360 -26.53 9.84 -17.94
CA SER A 360 -27.09 9.70 -19.29
C SER A 360 -26.05 9.74 -20.41
N THR A 361 -24.82 10.17 -20.13
CA THR A 361 -23.79 10.43 -21.16
C THR A 361 -22.53 9.59 -21.02
N VAL A 362 -22.22 9.08 -19.83
CA VAL A 362 -21.02 8.27 -19.55
C VAL A 362 -21.41 6.82 -19.31
N GLN A 363 -20.83 5.90 -20.08
CA GLN A 363 -21.13 4.47 -20.02
C GLN A 363 -19.84 3.61 -19.92
N PRO A 364 -19.77 2.66 -18.96
CA PRO A 364 -20.63 2.57 -17.77
C PRO A 364 -20.57 3.88 -16.95
N THR A 365 -21.55 4.12 -16.08
CA THR A 365 -21.49 5.31 -15.21
C THR A 365 -20.44 5.07 -14.12
N PRO A 366 -19.43 5.95 -13.97
CA PRO A 366 -18.48 5.85 -12.88
C PRO A 366 -19.15 6.20 -11.55
N GLU A 367 -18.53 5.79 -10.44
CA GLU A 367 -18.91 6.28 -9.12
C GLU A 367 -18.38 7.72 -8.95
N PHE A 368 -19.23 8.62 -8.45
CA PHE A 368 -18.89 10.02 -8.27
C PHE A 368 -19.68 10.66 -7.13
N GLU A 369 -19.14 11.74 -6.58
CA GLU A 369 -19.77 12.57 -5.55
C GLU A 369 -19.79 14.04 -5.99
N ILE A 370 -20.86 14.78 -5.69
CA ILE A 370 -20.95 16.22 -5.95
C ILE A 370 -21.12 16.95 -4.63
N LYS A 371 -20.09 17.68 -4.24
CA LYS A 371 -20.02 18.46 -3.00
C LYS A 371 -20.27 19.94 -3.27
N GLU A 372 -20.85 20.61 -2.30
CA GLU A 372 -21.16 22.05 -2.34
C GLU A 372 -20.33 22.81 -1.32
N TYR A 373 -19.78 23.95 -1.73
CA TYR A 373 -18.99 24.84 -0.90
C TYR A 373 -19.37 26.30 -1.14
N ARG A 374 -19.10 27.15 -0.15
CA ARG A 374 -19.25 28.61 -0.23
C ARG A 374 -17.90 29.26 0.03
N LEU A 375 -17.28 29.81 -1.02
CA LEU A 375 -16.02 30.54 -0.93
C LEU A 375 -16.30 32.01 -1.21
N ASP A 376 -15.95 32.92 -0.29
CA ASP A 376 -16.29 34.35 -0.38
C ASP A 376 -17.77 34.62 -0.71
N GLY A 377 -18.67 33.80 -0.15
CA GLY A 377 -20.11 33.87 -0.41
C GLY A 377 -20.55 33.32 -1.78
N LYS A 378 -19.62 32.93 -2.65
CA LYS A 378 -19.87 32.38 -3.98
C LYS A 378 -20.04 30.86 -3.93
N LEU A 379 -20.99 30.34 -4.69
CA LEU A 379 -21.25 28.91 -4.80
C LEU A 379 -20.17 28.20 -5.63
N ILE A 380 -19.55 27.18 -5.05
CA ILE A 380 -18.59 26.28 -5.69
C ILE A 380 -19.11 24.86 -5.60
N LEU A 381 -19.05 24.11 -6.71
CA LEU A 381 -19.37 22.68 -6.73
C LEU A 381 -18.11 21.89 -7.09
N VAL A 382 -17.84 20.84 -6.33
CA VAL A 382 -16.73 19.92 -6.61
C VAL A 382 -17.31 18.57 -6.99
N LEU A 383 -17.00 18.11 -8.21
CA LEU A 383 -17.33 16.78 -8.69
C LEU A 383 -16.10 15.88 -8.50
N ASP A 384 -16.18 14.96 -7.54
CA ASP A 384 -15.18 13.93 -7.30
C ASP A 384 -15.54 12.69 -8.11
N VAL A 385 -14.67 12.28 -9.02
CA VAL A 385 -14.82 11.07 -9.86
C VAL A 385 -13.84 10.02 -9.33
N LEU A 386 -14.37 8.88 -8.88
CA LEU A 386 -13.53 7.80 -8.37
C LEU A 386 -12.81 7.06 -9.52
N PRO A 387 -11.66 6.43 -9.25
CA PRO A 387 -11.06 5.48 -10.18
C PRO A 387 -12.08 4.42 -10.56
N GLY A 388 -12.25 4.20 -11.86
CA GLY A 388 -13.26 3.29 -12.36
C GLY A 388 -12.91 1.84 -12.05
N GLN A 389 -13.86 1.12 -11.45
CA GLN A 389 -13.71 -0.31 -11.13
C GLN A 389 -13.86 -1.22 -12.36
N SER A 390 -14.45 -0.71 -13.45
CA SER A 390 -14.72 -1.53 -14.64
C SER A 390 -14.45 -0.78 -15.94
N PRO A 391 -13.19 -0.36 -16.20
CA PRO A 391 -12.84 0.27 -17.46
C PRO A 391 -13.00 -0.74 -18.63
N PRO A 392 -13.29 -0.26 -19.86
CA PRO A 392 -13.23 1.14 -20.28
C PRO A 392 -14.55 1.92 -20.12
N TYR A 393 -14.42 3.22 -19.80
CA TYR A 393 -15.50 4.21 -19.72
C TYR A 393 -15.50 5.07 -20.98
N GLY A 394 -16.67 5.34 -21.56
CA GLY A 394 -16.79 6.13 -22.78
C GLY A 394 -18.02 7.05 -22.81
N LEU A 395 -17.98 8.03 -23.72
CA LEU A 395 -19.11 8.94 -23.96
C LEU A 395 -20.08 8.37 -24.99
N VAL A 396 -21.36 8.42 -24.66
CA VAL A 396 -22.46 8.15 -25.59
C VAL A 396 -22.62 9.33 -26.53
N THR A 397 -22.67 9.07 -27.84
CA THR A 397 -23.03 10.11 -28.82
C THR A 397 -24.55 10.31 -28.84
N PRO A 398 -25.07 11.52 -28.50
CA PRO A 398 -26.49 11.82 -28.60
C PRO A 398 -27.04 11.57 -30.02
N GLY A 399 -28.16 10.86 -30.12
CA GLY A 399 -28.88 10.63 -31.37
C GLY A 399 -28.37 9.47 -32.25
N ALA A 400 -27.36 8.71 -31.83
CA ALA A 400 -26.83 7.59 -32.60
C ALA A 400 -26.76 6.30 -31.77
N ARG A 401 -27.75 5.41 -31.94
CA ARG A 401 -27.78 4.09 -31.27
C ARG A 401 -26.68 3.13 -31.77
N ASP A 402 -26.10 3.39 -32.95
CA ASP A 402 -25.15 2.49 -33.61
C ASP A 402 -23.71 3.03 -33.68
N LYS A 403 -23.39 4.14 -32.99
CA LYS A 403 -22.03 4.69 -32.94
C LYS A 403 -21.24 4.11 -31.76
N PRO A 404 -19.95 3.80 -31.95
CA PRO A 404 -19.08 3.39 -30.85
C PRO A 404 -18.95 4.51 -29.82
N LEU A 405 -18.72 4.14 -28.56
CA LEU A 405 -18.46 5.09 -27.49
C LEU A 405 -17.15 5.84 -27.79
N GLU A 406 -17.09 7.12 -27.42
CA GLU A 406 -15.85 7.89 -27.53
C GLU A 406 -15.05 7.76 -26.22
N TYR A 407 -13.80 7.30 -26.31
CA TYR A 407 -12.95 7.07 -25.14
C TYR A 407 -11.86 8.12 -25.00
N PHE A 408 -11.54 8.48 -23.75
CA PHE A 408 -10.57 9.54 -23.44
C PHE A 408 -9.64 9.12 -22.31
N VAL A 409 -8.42 9.64 -22.34
CA VAL A 409 -7.38 9.48 -21.31
C VAL A 409 -6.77 10.83 -20.97
N ARG A 410 -6.24 10.96 -19.75
CA ARG A 410 -5.60 12.19 -19.29
C ARG A 410 -4.08 12.06 -19.31
N ARG A 411 -3.40 13.09 -19.80
CA ARG A 411 -1.93 13.19 -19.83
C ARG A 411 -1.54 14.59 -19.35
N GLY A 412 -0.94 14.67 -18.15
CA GLY A 412 -0.78 15.96 -17.47
C GLY A 412 -2.14 16.62 -17.24
N SER A 413 -2.28 17.92 -17.52
CA SER A 413 -3.54 18.66 -17.36
C SER A 413 -4.49 18.58 -18.58
N ASN A 414 -4.18 17.75 -19.59
CA ASN A 414 -4.95 17.70 -20.84
C ASN A 414 -5.59 16.32 -21.08
N THR A 415 -6.78 16.36 -21.67
CA THR A 415 -7.58 15.19 -22.04
C THR A 415 -7.46 14.91 -23.54
N TYR A 416 -7.09 13.68 -23.90
CA TYR A 416 -6.89 13.23 -25.29
C TYR A 416 -7.78 12.03 -25.60
N GLY A 417 -8.05 11.79 -26.89
CA GLY A 417 -8.69 10.56 -27.34
C GLY A 417 -7.81 9.34 -27.04
N ALA A 418 -8.41 8.31 -26.47
CA ALA A 418 -7.71 7.08 -26.12
C ALA A 418 -7.21 6.36 -27.37
N GLN A 419 -5.97 5.87 -27.31
CA GLN A 419 -5.39 5.05 -28.36
C GLN A 419 -5.79 3.57 -28.17
N PRO A 420 -5.78 2.75 -29.23
CA PRO A 420 -6.18 1.34 -29.14
C PRO A 420 -5.44 0.53 -28.06
N TYR A 421 -4.15 0.80 -27.82
CA TYR A 421 -3.38 0.10 -26.80
C TYR A 421 -3.79 0.49 -25.37
N GLU A 422 -4.25 1.72 -25.16
CA GLU A 422 -4.73 2.21 -23.85
C GLU A 422 -6.07 1.55 -23.50
N LEU A 423 -6.95 1.41 -24.50
CA LEU A 423 -8.20 0.67 -24.38
C LEU A 423 -7.97 -0.82 -24.15
N ARG A 424 -7.02 -1.43 -24.86
CA ARG A 424 -6.64 -2.83 -24.63
C ARG A 424 -6.14 -3.02 -23.20
N SER A 425 -5.25 -2.15 -22.73
CA SER A 425 -4.71 -2.22 -21.38
C SER A 425 -5.81 -2.07 -20.33
N ALA A 426 -6.76 -1.15 -20.55
CA ALA A 426 -7.92 -0.98 -19.69
C ALA A 426 -8.82 -2.22 -19.62
N VAL A 427 -9.12 -2.86 -20.75
CA VAL A 427 -9.90 -4.11 -20.80
C VAL A 427 -9.19 -5.24 -20.05
N LEU A 428 -7.88 -5.38 -20.23
CA LEU A 428 -7.08 -6.42 -19.55
C LEU A 428 -6.99 -6.19 -18.03
N ARG A 429 -6.87 -4.92 -17.58
CA ARG A 429 -6.89 -4.58 -16.13
C ARG A 429 -8.21 -4.96 -15.45
N ASN A 430 -9.30 -5.03 -16.21
CA ASN A 430 -10.63 -5.37 -15.71
C ASN A 430 -10.94 -6.88 -15.83
N GLY A 431 -9.91 -7.73 -15.91
CA GLY A 431 -10.08 -9.19 -16.02
C GLY A 431 -10.63 -9.66 -17.38
N GLY A 432 -10.71 -8.79 -18.39
CA GLY A 432 -11.08 -9.14 -19.75
C GLY A 432 -9.97 -9.85 -20.52
N THR A 433 -10.33 -10.55 -21.58
CA THR A 433 -9.41 -11.28 -22.45
C THR A 433 -9.03 -10.46 -23.70
N THR A 434 -8.00 -10.92 -24.43
CA THR A 434 -7.67 -10.35 -25.75
C THR A 434 -8.78 -10.53 -26.79
N GLU A 435 -9.66 -11.53 -26.63
CA GLU A 435 -10.82 -11.75 -27.49
C GLU A 435 -11.96 -10.74 -27.22
N ASP A 436 -12.13 -10.31 -25.96
CA ASP A 436 -13.09 -9.25 -25.62
C ASP A 436 -12.72 -7.90 -26.27
N PHE A 437 -11.42 -7.67 -26.49
CA PHE A 437 -10.95 -6.50 -27.22
C PHE A 437 -11.16 -6.63 -28.73
N SER A 438 -10.94 -7.80 -29.33
CA SER A 438 -11.03 -7.98 -30.79
C SER A 438 -12.46 -8.03 -31.34
N THR A 439 -13.44 -8.42 -30.51
CA THR A 439 -14.84 -8.59 -30.89
C THR A 439 -15.68 -7.31 -30.78
N ARG A 440 -15.24 -6.32 -29.99
CA ARG A 440 -15.93 -5.04 -29.84
C ARG A 440 -15.41 -4.00 -30.85
N ARG A 441 -16.31 -3.26 -31.50
CA ARG A 441 -15.95 -2.06 -32.27
C ARG A 441 -15.68 -0.92 -31.29
N TRP A 442 -14.41 -0.71 -30.97
CA TRP A 442 -13.93 0.39 -30.14
C TRP A 442 -13.75 1.68 -30.95
#